data_AF-A0A1Q6LTD8-F1
#
_entry.id   AF-A0A1Q6LTD8-F1
#
_cell.length_a   1.000
_cell.length_b   1.000
_cell.length_c   1.000
_cell.angle_alpha   90.00
_cell.angle_beta   90.00
_cell.angle_gamma   90.00
#
_symmetry.space_group_name_H-M   'P 1'
#
loop_
_entity.id
_entity.type
_entity.pdbx_description
1 polymer ?
#
loop_
_entity_poly.entity_id
_entity_poly.type
_entity_poly.pdbx_seq_one_letter_code
_entity_poly.pdbx_strand_id
1 'polypeptide(L)'
;MDKNLQTLELDKVLALLAEQTTCDDAKEAALALRPAADPGEIALLLDQTEDAFSMLARFGAPSFGGLHNVNGPLQRAAAGGCLNMTELLQVGDTLRALRILDDWHGHLAYGEQIFGEPDLYLHCQSGGNGGQGLGRTLRHSSED
;
A
#
# COMPACT_ATOMS: atom_id res chain seq x y z
N MET A 1 29.11 3.76 -10.70
CA MET A 1 27.75 3.92 -11.24
C MET A 1 27.53 2.78 -12.21
N ASP A 2 26.65 1.85 -11.87
CA ASP A 2 26.47 0.61 -12.63
C ASP A 2 25.82 0.89 -13.98
N LYS A 3 26.53 0.59 -15.07
CA LYS A 3 26.08 0.87 -16.45
C LYS A 3 24.72 0.24 -16.75
N ASN A 4 24.45 -0.93 -16.19
CA ASN A 4 23.19 -1.65 -16.38
C ASN A 4 21.99 -0.89 -15.83
N LEU A 5 22.14 -0.23 -14.66
CA LEU A 5 21.04 0.54 -14.04
C LEU A 5 20.71 1.79 -14.85
N GLN A 6 21.73 2.39 -15.48
CA GLN A 6 21.56 3.53 -16.36
C GLN A 6 20.88 3.13 -17.69
N THR A 7 21.23 1.98 -18.25
CA THR A 7 20.55 1.45 -19.45
C THR A 7 19.07 1.16 -19.20
N LEU A 8 18.72 0.73 -17.99
CA LEU A 8 17.33 0.48 -17.58
C LEU A 8 16.58 1.76 -17.17
N GLU A 9 17.25 2.93 -17.17
CA GLU A 9 16.71 4.21 -16.70
C GLU A 9 16.07 4.12 -15.31
N LEU A 10 16.68 3.30 -14.43
CA LEU A 10 16.11 3.00 -13.11
C LEU A 10 15.92 4.28 -12.28
N ASP A 11 16.80 5.25 -12.41
CA ASP A 11 16.70 6.55 -11.77
C ASP A 11 15.37 7.26 -12.08
N LYS A 12 14.89 7.19 -13.32
CA LYS A 12 13.61 7.78 -13.71
C LYS A 12 12.43 7.01 -13.12
N VAL A 13 12.50 5.68 -13.11
CA VAL A 13 11.46 4.83 -12.52
C VAL A 13 11.33 5.09 -11.02
N LEU A 14 12.46 5.18 -10.30
CA LEU A 14 12.46 5.49 -8.88
C LEU A 14 11.94 6.91 -8.59
N ALA A 15 12.23 7.88 -9.46
CA ALA A 15 11.67 9.23 -9.35
C ALA A 15 10.14 9.22 -9.51
N LEU A 16 9.61 8.51 -10.50
CA LEU A 16 8.16 8.35 -10.69
C LEU A 16 7.50 7.63 -9.50
N LEU A 17 8.14 6.59 -8.96
CA LEU A 17 7.66 5.89 -7.77
C LEU A 17 7.61 6.81 -6.56
N ALA A 18 8.68 7.58 -6.34
CA ALA A 18 8.79 8.53 -5.23
C ALA A 18 7.64 9.58 -5.26
N GLU A 19 7.18 9.99 -6.44
CA GLU A 19 6.04 10.91 -6.59
C GLU A 19 4.68 10.28 -6.21
N GLN A 20 4.58 8.95 -6.19
CA GLN A 20 3.37 8.23 -5.75
C GLN A 20 3.32 7.98 -4.23
N THR A 21 4.36 8.36 -3.49
CA THR A 21 4.42 8.19 -2.03
C THR A 21 3.77 9.35 -1.28
N THR A 22 3.21 9.09 -0.10
CA THR A 22 2.50 10.10 0.70
C THR A 22 3.32 10.70 1.83
N CYS A 23 4.47 10.12 2.18
CA CYS A 23 5.35 10.62 3.23
C CYS A 23 6.82 10.66 2.78
N ASP A 24 7.59 11.55 3.38
CA ASP A 24 9.00 11.78 3.01
C ASP A 24 9.85 10.52 3.24
N ASP A 25 9.62 9.79 4.34
CA ASP A 25 10.33 8.53 4.61
C ASP A 25 10.11 7.48 3.50
N ALA A 26 8.87 7.36 3.00
CA ALA A 26 8.57 6.45 1.89
C ALA A 26 9.20 6.94 0.59
N LYS A 27 9.24 8.25 0.37
CA LYS A 27 9.90 8.86 -0.79
C LYS A 27 11.39 8.54 -0.79
N GLU A 28 12.06 8.70 0.35
CA GLU A 28 13.47 8.36 0.53
C GLU A 28 13.70 6.86 0.33
N ALA A 29 12.83 6.01 0.90
CA ALA A 29 12.90 4.56 0.71
C ALA A 29 12.77 4.17 -0.78
N ALA A 30 11.83 4.77 -1.51
CA ALA A 30 11.66 4.54 -2.95
C ALA A 30 12.92 4.90 -3.74
N LEU A 31 13.54 6.06 -3.48
CA LEU A 31 14.77 6.48 -4.16
C LEU A 31 15.99 5.63 -3.77
N ALA A 32 15.98 5.05 -2.58
CA ALA A 32 17.05 4.18 -2.07
C ALA A 32 16.98 2.74 -2.61
N LEU A 33 15.87 2.33 -3.23
CA LEU A 33 15.68 0.95 -3.73
C LEU A 33 16.82 0.51 -4.67
N ARG A 34 17.29 -0.72 -4.48
CA ARG A 34 18.27 -1.38 -5.33
C ARG A 34 17.78 -2.78 -5.68
N PRO A 35 18.15 -3.31 -6.86
CA PRO A 35 17.81 -4.69 -7.22
C PRO A 35 18.40 -5.67 -6.18
N ALA A 36 17.56 -6.57 -5.67
CA ALA A 36 18.00 -7.68 -4.84
C ALA A 36 18.76 -8.71 -5.69
N ALA A 37 19.68 -9.43 -5.06
CA ALA A 37 20.49 -10.47 -5.70
C ALA A 37 20.13 -11.89 -5.24
N ASP A 38 19.50 -12.01 -4.08
CA ASP A 38 19.06 -13.29 -3.54
C ASP A 38 17.69 -13.69 -4.13
N PRO A 39 17.55 -14.88 -4.72
CA PRO A 39 16.27 -15.33 -5.29
C PRO A 39 15.11 -15.39 -4.28
N GLY A 40 15.40 -15.70 -3.00
CA GLY A 40 14.38 -15.74 -1.95
C GLY A 40 13.87 -14.35 -1.61
N GLU A 41 14.78 -13.39 -1.46
CA GLU A 41 14.45 -11.97 -1.28
C GLU A 41 13.66 -11.41 -2.46
N ILE A 42 14.07 -11.72 -3.71
CA ILE A 42 13.36 -11.29 -4.91
C ILE A 42 11.92 -11.84 -4.91
N ALA A 43 11.75 -13.13 -4.65
CA ALA A 43 10.43 -13.75 -4.62
C ALA A 43 9.55 -13.11 -3.55
N LEU A 44 10.08 -12.90 -2.35
CA LEU A 44 9.35 -12.26 -1.25
C LEU A 44 8.91 -10.82 -1.60
N LEU A 45 9.79 -10.00 -2.16
CA LEU A 45 9.47 -8.61 -2.51
C LEU A 45 8.41 -8.52 -3.62
N LEU A 46 8.46 -9.44 -4.59
CA LEU A 46 7.46 -9.52 -5.65
C LEU A 46 6.10 -9.97 -5.10
N ASP A 47 6.10 -10.98 -4.24
CA ASP A 47 4.89 -11.49 -3.57
C ASP A 47 4.20 -10.40 -2.73
N GLN A 48 4.97 -9.68 -1.92
CA GLN A 48 4.47 -8.51 -1.16
C GLN A 48 3.86 -7.42 -2.04
N THR A 49 4.42 -7.21 -3.24
CA THR A 49 3.92 -6.21 -4.18
C THR A 49 2.60 -6.66 -4.81
N GLU A 50 2.51 -7.95 -5.19
CA GLU A 50 1.30 -8.56 -5.76
C GLU A 50 0.16 -8.57 -4.73
N ASP A 51 0.45 -8.96 -3.49
CA ASP A 51 -0.51 -8.94 -2.38
C ASP A 51 -1.06 -7.53 -2.16
N ALA A 52 -0.17 -6.54 -2.04
CA ALA A 52 -0.56 -5.14 -1.87
C ALA A 52 -1.43 -4.67 -3.04
N PHE A 53 -1.05 -4.98 -4.29
CA PHE A 53 -1.83 -4.62 -5.47
C PHE A 53 -3.22 -5.27 -5.47
N SER A 54 -3.30 -6.57 -5.18
CA SER A 54 -4.56 -7.32 -5.10
C SER A 54 -5.50 -6.75 -4.04
N MET A 55 -4.97 -6.43 -2.84
CA MET A 55 -5.73 -5.81 -1.76
C MET A 55 -6.30 -4.45 -2.20
N LEU A 56 -5.47 -3.60 -2.80
CA LEU A 56 -5.89 -2.28 -3.27
C LEU A 56 -6.92 -2.38 -4.41
N ALA A 57 -6.76 -3.32 -5.33
CA ALA A 57 -7.67 -3.52 -6.45
C ALA A 57 -9.05 -4.01 -6.00
N ARG A 58 -9.10 -4.89 -4.99
CA ARG A 58 -10.34 -5.51 -4.50
C ARG A 58 -11.12 -4.61 -3.55
N PHE A 59 -10.43 -3.89 -2.66
CA PHE A 59 -11.06 -3.17 -1.54
C PHE A 59 -10.89 -1.66 -1.62
N GLY A 60 -10.16 -1.17 -2.63
CA GLY A 60 -9.77 0.23 -2.73
C GLY A 60 -8.64 0.59 -1.78
N ALA A 61 -7.99 1.72 -2.05
CA ALA A 61 -6.90 2.23 -1.20
C ALA A 61 -7.46 2.98 0.02
N PRO A 62 -6.94 2.73 1.23
CA PRO A 62 -7.19 3.61 2.36
C PRO A 62 -6.48 4.95 2.15
N SER A 63 -6.89 5.97 2.90
CA SER A 63 -6.16 7.24 2.91
C SER A 63 -4.85 7.10 3.70
N PHE A 64 -3.73 7.33 3.03
CA PHE A 64 -2.40 7.43 3.65
C PHE A 64 -1.98 8.88 3.95
N GLY A 65 -2.93 9.83 3.90
CA GLY A 65 -2.67 11.23 4.19
C GLY A 65 -2.48 11.50 5.69
N GLY A 66 -1.55 12.41 6.04
CA GLY A 66 -1.27 12.79 7.44
C GLY A 66 -0.26 11.90 8.15
N LEU A 67 0.44 11.01 7.43
CA LEU A 67 1.59 10.28 7.95
C LEU A 67 2.80 11.20 8.05
N HIS A 68 3.31 11.36 9.27
CA HIS A 68 4.52 12.13 9.54
C HIS A 68 5.59 11.24 10.18
N ASN A 69 6.86 11.52 9.90
CA ASN A 69 7.94 10.90 10.64
C ASN A 69 7.98 11.48 12.07
N VAL A 70 7.46 10.70 13.01
CA VAL A 70 7.38 11.08 14.43
C VAL A 70 8.42 10.37 15.30
N ASN A 71 9.39 9.65 14.69
CA ASN A 71 10.39 8.87 15.43
C ASN A 71 11.22 9.74 16.40
N GLY A 72 11.72 10.90 15.93
CA GLY A 72 12.48 11.84 16.76
C GLY A 72 11.66 12.38 17.94
N PRO A 73 10.46 12.95 17.71
CA PRO A 73 9.55 13.35 18.77
C PRO A 73 9.25 12.24 19.79
N LEU A 74 8.95 11.02 19.33
CA LEU A 74 8.65 9.88 20.20
C LEU A 74 9.86 9.46 21.04
N GLN A 75 11.06 9.41 20.47
CA GLN A 75 12.29 9.10 21.23
C GLN A 75 12.54 10.12 22.34
N ARG A 76 12.33 11.42 22.06
CA ARG A 76 12.47 12.47 23.07
C ARG A 76 11.42 12.35 24.16
N ALA A 77 10.17 12.06 23.80
CA ALA A 77 9.10 11.83 24.76
C ALA A 77 9.41 10.61 25.66
N ALA A 78 9.92 9.52 25.08
CA ALA A 78 10.35 8.33 25.82
C ALA A 78 11.51 8.62 26.80
N ALA A 79 12.39 9.56 26.46
CA ALA A 79 13.46 10.04 27.33
C ALA A 79 12.98 11.01 28.43
N GLY A 80 11.67 11.28 28.55
CA GLY A 80 11.08 12.19 29.52
C GLY A 80 11.05 13.66 29.09
N GLY A 81 11.35 13.95 27.82
CA GLY A 81 11.24 15.29 27.25
C GLY A 81 9.81 15.67 26.89
N CYS A 82 9.53 16.97 26.82
CA CYS A 82 8.22 17.47 26.37
C CYS A 82 8.15 17.55 24.84
N LEU A 83 6.97 17.28 24.30
CA LEU A 83 6.63 17.52 22.90
C LEU A 83 6.11 18.95 22.74
N ASN A 84 6.46 19.60 21.64
CA ASN A 84 5.85 20.88 21.29
C ASN A 84 4.46 20.68 20.65
N MET A 85 3.70 21.76 20.47
CA MET A 85 2.34 21.68 19.93
C MET A 85 2.31 21.08 18.51
N THR A 86 3.25 21.44 17.64
CA THR A 86 3.32 20.93 16.26
C THR A 86 3.58 19.42 16.25
N GLU A 87 4.52 18.96 17.07
CA GLU A 87 4.86 17.53 17.19
C GLU A 87 3.69 16.72 17.74
N LEU A 88 2.95 17.26 18.72
CA LEU A 88 1.74 16.62 19.24
C LEU A 88 0.67 16.47 18.16
N LEU A 89 0.46 17.48 17.32
CA LEU A 89 -0.48 17.39 16.20
C LEU A 89 -0.03 16.36 15.16
N GLN A 90 1.25 16.36 14.79
CA GLN A 90 1.81 15.38 13.85
C GLN A 90 1.66 13.95 14.34
N VAL A 91 1.88 13.71 15.64
CA VAL A 91 1.61 12.41 16.28
C VAL A 91 0.12 12.07 16.21
N GLY A 92 -0.75 13.02 16.52
CA GLY A 92 -2.20 12.84 16.42
C GLY A 92 -2.68 12.49 15.01
N ASP A 93 -2.18 13.18 13.99
CA ASP A 93 -2.51 12.93 12.58
C ASP A 93 -2.00 11.57 12.12
N THR A 94 -0.78 11.20 12.51
CA THR A 94 -0.20 9.87 12.22
C THR A 94 -1.03 8.76 12.86
N LEU A 95 -1.42 8.90 14.13
CA LEU A 95 -2.29 7.92 14.81
C LEU A 95 -3.68 7.83 14.18
N ARG A 96 -4.23 8.94 13.67
CA ARG A 96 -5.49 8.93 12.93
C ARG A 96 -5.36 8.16 11.62
N ALA A 97 -4.29 8.39 10.86
CA ALA A 97 -4.03 7.65 9.62
C ALA A 97 -3.89 6.15 9.88
N LEU A 98 -3.17 5.77 10.94
CA LEU A 98 -3.02 4.37 11.36
C LEU A 98 -4.35 3.72 11.73
N ARG A 99 -5.24 4.44 12.41
CA ARG A 99 -6.59 3.93 12.73
C ARG A 99 -7.41 3.66 11.46
N ILE A 100 -7.36 4.56 10.48
CA ILE A 100 -8.05 4.36 9.19
C ILE A 100 -7.50 3.12 8.48
N LEU A 101 -6.19 2.91 8.54
CA LEU A 101 -5.54 1.74 7.97
C LEU A 101 -5.94 0.44 8.69
N ASP A 102 -6.02 0.46 10.03
CA ASP A 102 -6.46 -0.67 10.85
C ASP A 102 -7.92 -1.05 10.57
N ASP A 103 -8.81 -0.05 10.50
CA ASP A 103 -10.21 -0.25 10.13
C ASP A 103 -10.35 -0.83 8.72
N TRP A 104 -9.55 -0.32 7.76
CA TRP A 104 -9.49 -0.85 6.39
C TRP A 104 -9.00 -2.30 6.36
N HIS A 105 -7.91 -2.60 7.07
CA HIS A 105 -7.35 -3.96 7.17
C HIS A 105 -8.34 -4.93 7.81
N GLY A 106 -9.08 -4.49 8.83
CA GLY A 106 -10.17 -5.27 9.43
C GLY A 106 -11.22 -5.70 8.40
N HIS A 107 -11.62 -4.81 7.48
CA HIS A 107 -12.56 -5.17 6.41
C HIS A 107 -12.03 -6.25 5.45
N LEU A 108 -10.71 -6.31 5.23
CA LEU A 108 -10.09 -7.34 4.39
C LEU A 108 -10.24 -8.73 5.01
N ALA A 109 -9.92 -8.84 6.31
CA ALA A 109 -9.99 -10.10 7.05
C ALA A 109 -11.41 -10.70 7.04
N TYR A 110 -12.44 -9.86 7.14
CA TYR A 110 -13.82 -10.32 7.01
C TYR A 110 -14.24 -10.63 5.57
N GLY A 111 -13.71 -9.92 4.59
CA GLY A 111 -13.98 -10.15 3.16
C GLY A 111 -13.39 -11.46 2.64
N GLU A 112 -12.20 -11.83 3.11
CA GLU A 112 -11.53 -13.07 2.73
C GLU A 112 -12.28 -14.32 3.23
N GLN A 113 -12.92 -14.25 4.40
CA GLN A 113 -13.79 -15.31 4.91
C GLN A 113 -15.07 -15.53 4.08
N ILE A 114 -15.50 -14.56 3.25
CA ILE A 114 -16.74 -14.64 2.47
C ILE A 114 -16.49 -15.11 1.03
N PHE A 115 -15.30 -14.86 0.47
CA PHE A 115 -14.99 -15.09 -0.96
C PHE A 115 -13.85 -16.10 -1.19
N GLY A 116 -13.66 -17.07 -0.29
CA GLY A 116 -12.56 -18.04 -0.31
C GLY A 116 -12.54 -19.02 -1.49
N GLU A 117 -12.16 -18.55 -2.68
CA GLU A 117 -11.59 -19.35 -3.78
C GLU A 117 -10.47 -18.51 -4.45
N PRO A 118 -9.19 -18.94 -4.43
CA PRO A 118 -8.06 -18.13 -4.92
C PRO A 118 -7.89 -18.12 -6.45
N ASP A 119 -8.63 -18.94 -7.20
CA ASP A 119 -8.11 -19.47 -8.47
C ASP A 119 -8.69 -18.85 -9.77
N LEU A 120 -9.19 -17.62 -9.73
CA LEU A 120 -9.84 -17.04 -10.91
C LEU A 120 -9.43 -15.63 -11.30
N TYR A 121 -8.16 -15.22 -11.24
CA TYR A 121 -7.82 -13.91 -11.81
C TYR A 121 -6.47 -13.84 -12.55
N LEU A 122 -6.40 -14.50 -13.71
CA LEU A 122 -5.60 -14.02 -14.85
C LEU A 122 -6.50 -13.79 -16.08
N HIS A 123 -7.51 -12.95 -15.94
CA HIS A 123 -8.15 -12.30 -17.09
C HIS A 123 -8.00 -10.78 -16.95
N CYS A 124 -6.81 -10.32 -17.35
CA CYS A 124 -6.59 -8.96 -17.80
C CYS A 124 -7.52 -8.68 -18.98
N GLN A 125 -8.70 -8.11 -18.72
CA GLN A 125 -9.53 -7.54 -19.77
C GLN A 125 -8.95 -6.20 -20.17
N SER A 126 -8.35 -6.19 -21.35
CA SER A 126 -8.21 -4.97 -22.14
C SER A 126 -9.60 -4.37 -22.36
N GLY A 127 -9.80 -3.10 -22.05
CA GLY A 127 -11.07 -2.44 -22.34
C GLY A 127 -11.24 -1.17 -21.53
N GLY A 128 -10.91 -0.04 -22.14
CA GLY A 128 -11.07 1.26 -21.51
C GLY A 128 -12.54 1.64 -21.24
N ASN A 129 -12.63 2.63 -20.36
CA ASN A 129 -13.63 3.69 -20.34
C ASN A 129 -15.04 3.36 -19.79
N GLY A 130 -15.31 3.90 -18.59
CA GLY A 130 -16.57 4.56 -18.27
C GLY A 130 -17.75 3.69 -17.80
N GLY A 131 -18.34 4.09 -16.68
CA GLY A 131 -19.79 3.98 -16.47
C GLY A 131 -20.30 2.79 -15.64
N GLN A 132 -20.63 3.10 -14.39
CA GLN A 132 -21.81 2.68 -13.63
C GLN A 132 -22.57 1.40 -14.03
N GLY A 133 -22.75 0.48 -13.08
CA GLY A 133 -23.76 -0.57 -13.20
C GLY A 133 -23.73 -1.60 -12.08
N LEU A 134 -24.23 -1.26 -10.90
CA LEU A 134 -24.59 -2.23 -9.85
C LEU A 134 -25.84 -3.01 -10.31
N GLY A 135 -25.63 -4.23 -10.80
CA GLY A 135 -26.68 -5.20 -11.11
C GLY A 135 -26.49 -6.49 -10.31
N ARG A 136 -27.09 -6.57 -9.11
CA ARG A 136 -27.28 -7.84 -8.39
C ARG A 136 -28.32 -8.67 -9.15
N THR A 137 -27.94 -9.85 -9.63
CA THR A 137 -28.91 -10.88 -10.04
C THR A 137 -28.73 -12.09 -9.13
N LEU A 138 -29.60 -12.17 -8.12
CA LEU A 138 -29.89 -13.39 -7.37
C LEU A 138 -30.40 -14.45 -8.35
N ARG A 139 -29.62 -15.52 -8.59
CA ARG A 139 -30.19 -16.76 -9.12
C ARG A 139 -30.64 -17.61 -7.93
N HIS A 140 -31.94 -17.65 -7.71
CA HIS A 140 -32.59 -18.81 -7.13
C HIS A 140 -32.43 -19.97 -8.12
N SER A 141 -31.56 -20.92 -7.80
CA SER A 141 -31.64 -22.26 -8.38
C SER A 141 -32.53 -23.09 -7.46
N SER A 142 -33.77 -23.26 -7.90
CA SER A 142 -34.53 -24.47 -7.63
C SER A 142 -33.91 -25.60 -8.45
N GLU A 143 -33.64 -26.75 -7.85
CA GLU A 143 -33.81 -28.09 -8.42
C GLU A 143 -33.52 -29.14 -7.33
N ASP A 144 -34.43 -30.13 -7.28
CA ASP A 144 -34.59 -31.31 -6.41
C ASP A 144 -35.26 -31.16 -5.03
#